data_AF-A0A7X8F5J8-F1
#
_entry.id   AF-A0A7X8F5J8-F1
#
_cell.length_a   1.000
_cell.length_b   1.000
_cell.length_c   1.000
_cell.angle_alpha   90.00
_cell.angle_beta   90.00
_cell.angle_gamma   90.00
#
_symmetry.space_group_name_H-M   'P 1'
#
loop_
_entity.id
_entity.type
_entity.pdbx_description
1 polymer ?
#
loop_
_entity_poly.entity_id
_entity_poly.type
_entity_poly.pdbx_seq_one_letter_code
_entity_poly.pdbx_strand_id
1 'polypeptide(L)'
;MKKIFSFLSFWVFGLALFAENSPNISRVIEYRPAPGQHINRLFPTQDMSDTPENALKFANEKLVNNAGMVGLGSFGGYVIVGFDHPIVNLKGEYDFKVLGNAFTNGAEPGIVMVCQDLNKNGIPDDDEPWYELAGSDYNHPKTIKNYEITYYRPNPDGQKSAIRWTDNQGDEGEIKHLGAQGTMYPLWIAENTLTFKGTKLRNTVIDNGGMFSLPAFEWGYADNHGNSEPIEKNGFKIDWAVDADGNSADLTHIDFIKIHTAQLQQAGWLGETSTEVTGIVDLHPDAKLPSNAVHAMKTADLEISIFAGHLTIKNIENIRSISVYSIHGSSLICTKNQNSTDISALPNGIYLLKVTDKDNKTFVQKFIKK
;
A
#
# COMPACT_ATOMS: atom_id res chain seq x y z
N MET A 1 -13.51 7.21 41.75
CA MET A 1 -14.47 7.13 40.63
C MET A 1 -13.80 6.39 39.48
N LYS A 2 -14.19 5.13 39.25
CA LYS A 2 -13.65 4.30 38.15
C LYS A 2 -14.32 4.74 36.85
N LYS A 3 -13.56 5.31 35.91
CA LYS A 3 -14.05 5.60 34.56
C LYS A 3 -14.06 4.29 33.77
N ILE A 4 -15.27 3.83 33.46
CA ILE A 4 -15.53 2.69 32.57
C ILE A 4 -15.30 3.20 31.15
N PHE A 5 -14.29 2.65 30.47
CA PHE A 5 -14.12 2.82 29.03
C PHE A 5 -15.18 1.97 28.33
N SER A 6 -16.17 2.62 27.74
CA SER A 6 -17.13 1.99 26.84
C SER A 6 -16.45 1.81 25.48
N PHE A 7 -16.11 0.57 25.12
CA PHE A 7 -15.80 0.22 23.74
C PHE A 7 -17.09 0.37 22.92
N LEU A 8 -17.18 1.43 22.13
CA LEU A 8 -18.23 1.60 21.15
C LEU A 8 -17.89 0.68 19.96
N SER A 9 -18.52 -0.50 19.93
CA SER A 9 -18.50 -1.37 18.76
C SER A 9 -19.24 -0.67 17.63
N PHE A 10 -18.51 -0.15 16.65
CA PHE A 10 -19.08 0.33 15.40
C PHE A 10 -19.59 -0.88 14.61
N TRP A 11 -20.90 -1.03 14.57
CA TRP A 11 -21.55 -1.88 13.58
C TRP A 11 -21.37 -1.21 12.21
N VAL A 12 -20.38 -1.67 11.45
CA VAL A 12 -20.30 -1.39 10.02
C VAL A 12 -21.48 -2.13 9.38
N PHE A 13 -22.53 -1.39 9.04
CA PHE A 13 -23.51 -1.88 8.08
C PHE A 13 -22.78 -2.05 6.75
N GLY A 14 -22.43 -3.29 6.42
CA GLY A 14 -22.00 -3.67 5.08
C GLY A 14 -23.17 -3.45 4.12
N LEU A 15 -23.30 -2.24 3.59
CA LEU A 15 -23.92 -2.06 2.29
C LEU A 15 -23.04 -2.85 1.34
N ALA A 16 -23.57 -3.93 0.77
CA ALA A 16 -22.99 -4.54 -0.40
C ALA A 16 -22.99 -3.45 -1.49
N LEU A 17 -21.89 -2.72 -1.61
CA LEU A 17 -21.58 -1.95 -2.80
C LEU A 17 -21.54 -2.98 -3.92
N PHE A 18 -22.54 -2.95 -4.80
CA PHE A 18 -22.39 -3.60 -6.08
C PHE A 18 -21.22 -2.90 -6.78
N ALA A 19 -20.21 -3.65 -7.20
CA ALA A 19 -19.10 -3.09 -7.97
C ALA A 19 -19.68 -2.40 -9.21
N GLU A 20 -19.45 -1.09 -9.33
CA GLU A 20 -19.88 -0.28 -10.47
C GLU A 20 -18.82 -0.27 -11.57
N ASN A 21 -17.66 -0.88 -11.31
CA ASN A 21 -16.47 -0.83 -12.16
C ASN A 21 -16.07 0.63 -12.44
N SER A 22 -16.09 1.47 -11.40
CA SER A 22 -15.67 2.86 -11.56
C SER A 22 -14.17 2.91 -11.88
N PRO A 23 -13.73 3.58 -12.97
CA PRO A 23 -12.31 3.65 -13.30
C PRO A 23 -11.46 4.42 -12.28
N ASN A 24 -12.07 5.05 -11.26
CA ASN A 24 -11.37 5.87 -10.28
C ASN A 24 -11.33 5.20 -8.90
N ILE A 25 -10.43 5.68 -8.06
CA ILE A 25 -10.34 5.31 -6.64
C ILE A 25 -11.73 5.37 -5.98
N SER A 26 -12.11 4.29 -5.29
CA SER A 26 -13.38 4.21 -4.56
C SER A 26 -13.24 4.66 -3.10
N ARG A 27 -12.06 4.45 -2.50
CA ARG A 27 -11.77 4.82 -1.11
C ARG A 27 -10.29 5.03 -0.85
N VAL A 28 -10.00 5.91 0.10
CA VAL A 28 -8.68 6.00 0.75
C VAL A 28 -8.72 5.18 2.03
N ILE A 29 -7.76 4.27 2.18
CA ILE A 29 -7.64 3.33 3.31
C ILE A 29 -6.77 3.93 4.40
N GLU A 30 -5.63 4.51 4.02
CA GLU A 30 -4.74 5.19 4.95
C GLU A 30 -4.12 6.42 4.27
N TYR A 31 -3.98 7.51 5.03
CA TYR A 31 -3.21 8.69 4.63
C TYR A 31 -2.25 9.05 5.76
N ARG A 32 -0.95 8.86 5.50
CA ARG A 32 0.12 9.03 6.49
C ARG A 32 1.29 9.79 5.87
N PRO A 33 1.16 11.12 5.69
CA PRO A 33 2.22 11.94 5.14
C PRO A 33 3.39 12.04 6.12
N ALA A 34 4.58 12.22 5.55
CA ALA A 34 5.77 12.65 6.28
C ALA A 34 5.72 14.17 6.52
N PRO A 35 6.59 14.73 7.35
CA PRO A 35 6.66 16.17 7.52
C PRO A 35 6.97 16.89 6.19
N GLY A 36 6.33 18.06 5.98
CA GLY A 36 6.52 18.85 4.76
C GLY A 36 5.86 20.24 4.80
N GLN A 37 6.27 21.12 3.89
CA GLN A 37 5.89 22.53 3.83
C GLN A 37 4.39 22.77 3.60
N HIS A 38 3.69 21.78 3.06
CA HIS A 38 2.26 21.83 2.80
C HIS A 38 1.42 21.10 3.84
N ILE A 39 2.07 20.35 4.73
CA ILE A 39 1.40 19.62 5.81
C ILE A 39 0.87 20.61 6.86
N ASN A 40 -0.36 20.36 7.33
CA ASN A 40 -1.13 21.23 8.22
C ASN A 40 -1.57 22.58 7.61
N ARG A 41 -1.57 22.70 6.28
CA ARG A 41 -1.95 23.93 5.58
C ARG A 41 -2.75 23.66 4.32
N LEU A 42 -2.17 22.91 3.37
CA LEU A 42 -2.86 22.46 2.15
C LEU A 42 -3.26 20.99 2.26
N PHE A 43 -2.40 20.16 2.87
CA PHE A 43 -2.58 18.71 2.96
C PHE A 43 -2.47 18.21 4.42
N PRO A 44 -3.58 18.01 5.11
CA PRO A 44 -4.89 18.59 4.84
C PRO A 44 -4.91 20.10 5.19
N THR A 45 -6.06 20.74 4.99
CA THR A 45 -6.27 22.12 5.49
C THR A 45 -6.15 22.16 7.01
N GLN A 46 -5.86 23.35 7.56
CA GLN A 46 -5.66 23.52 9.01
C GLN A 46 -6.83 22.97 9.85
N ASP A 47 -8.08 23.23 9.43
CA ASP A 47 -9.29 22.75 10.13
C ASP A 47 -9.50 21.23 10.02
N MET A 48 -8.80 20.56 9.10
CA MET A 48 -8.87 19.11 8.87
C MET A 48 -7.60 18.39 9.38
N SER A 49 -6.69 19.10 10.07
CA SER A 49 -5.40 18.59 10.56
C SER A 49 -5.44 18.18 12.04
N ASP A 50 -6.62 18.12 12.66
CA ASP A 50 -6.80 17.94 14.10
C ASP A 50 -6.85 16.46 14.53
N THR A 51 -7.47 15.58 13.74
CA THR A 51 -7.58 14.15 14.04
C THR A 51 -7.24 13.25 12.85
N PRO A 52 -6.86 11.99 13.08
CA PRO A 52 -6.61 11.03 12.00
C PRO A 52 -7.82 10.84 11.08
N GLU A 53 -9.04 10.86 11.63
CA GLU A 53 -10.29 10.70 10.87
C GLU A 53 -10.51 11.87 9.92
N ASN A 54 -10.23 13.10 10.36
CA ASN A 54 -10.34 14.28 9.51
C ASN A 54 -9.27 14.29 8.42
N ALA A 55 -8.02 13.94 8.75
CA ALA A 55 -6.97 13.80 7.73
C ALA A 55 -7.32 12.74 6.66
N LEU A 56 -7.87 11.59 7.08
CA LEU A 56 -8.34 10.55 6.18
C LEU A 56 -9.55 11.00 5.34
N LYS A 57 -10.52 11.69 5.96
CA LYS A 57 -11.68 12.27 5.27
C LYS A 57 -11.26 13.26 4.20
N PHE A 58 -10.30 14.14 4.50
CA PHE A 58 -9.73 15.06 3.52
C PHE A 58 -9.14 14.28 2.33
N ALA A 59 -8.29 13.28 2.60
CA ALA A 59 -7.68 12.50 1.52
C ALA A 59 -8.72 11.79 0.66
N ASN A 60 -9.76 11.22 1.29
CA ASN A 60 -10.87 10.57 0.59
C ASN A 60 -11.63 11.56 -0.31
N GLU A 61 -11.99 12.74 0.20
CA GLU A 61 -12.66 13.80 -0.57
C GLU A 61 -11.82 14.35 -1.72
N LYS A 62 -10.49 14.20 -1.68
CA LYS A 62 -9.59 14.65 -2.76
C LYS A 62 -9.33 13.58 -3.80
N LEU A 63 -9.14 12.33 -3.39
CA LEU A 63 -8.69 11.29 -4.31
C LEU A 63 -9.85 10.51 -4.95
N VAL A 64 -10.97 10.34 -4.25
CA VAL A 64 -12.14 9.69 -4.84
C VAL A 64 -12.66 10.54 -6.00
N ASN A 65 -12.87 9.92 -7.16
CA ASN A 65 -13.24 10.58 -8.42
C ASN A 65 -12.27 11.67 -8.88
N ASN A 66 -11.00 11.62 -8.45
CA ASN A 66 -9.95 12.57 -8.81
C ASN A 66 -10.35 14.04 -8.53
N ALA A 67 -11.04 14.28 -7.41
CA ALA A 67 -11.65 15.57 -7.08
C ALA A 67 -10.66 16.66 -6.62
N GLY A 68 -9.39 16.31 -6.39
CA GLY A 68 -8.37 17.23 -5.91
C GLY A 68 -7.03 16.54 -5.75
N MET A 69 -6.24 16.99 -4.76
CA MET A 69 -4.86 16.56 -4.56
C MET A 69 -4.56 16.36 -3.09
N VAL A 70 -3.68 15.40 -2.79
CA VAL A 70 -2.99 15.27 -1.52
C VAL A 70 -1.48 15.35 -1.76
N GLY A 71 -0.75 15.93 -0.82
CA GLY A 71 0.71 15.85 -0.76
C GLY A 71 1.14 14.85 0.30
N LEU A 72 2.21 14.14 0.02
CA LEU A 72 2.72 13.07 0.88
C LEU A 72 3.83 13.55 1.82
N GLY A 73 4.33 14.79 1.65
CA GLY A 73 5.45 15.33 2.41
C GLY A 73 6.76 14.66 2.00
N SER A 74 7.80 14.79 2.84
CA SER A 74 9.12 14.24 2.54
C SER A 74 9.15 12.70 2.40
N PHE A 75 10.34 12.13 2.22
CA PHE A 75 10.52 10.70 1.96
C PHE A 75 9.67 9.80 2.86
N GLY A 76 9.01 8.82 2.23
CA GLY A 76 8.30 7.74 2.91
C GLY A 76 6.87 8.06 3.33
N GLY A 77 6.48 9.33 3.38
CA GLY A 77 5.08 9.71 3.55
C GLY A 77 4.21 9.10 2.46
N TYR A 78 3.02 8.61 2.79
CA TYR A 78 2.28 7.74 1.89
C TYR A 78 0.75 7.86 1.96
N VAL A 79 0.11 7.33 0.93
CA VAL A 79 -1.34 7.07 0.87
C VAL A 79 -1.58 5.64 0.38
N ILE A 80 -2.61 4.99 0.92
CA ILE A 80 -3.11 3.68 0.47
C ILE A 80 -4.55 3.85 -0.01
N VAL A 81 -4.84 3.35 -1.20
CA VAL A 81 -6.16 3.47 -1.85
C VAL A 81 -6.65 2.13 -2.35
N GLY A 82 -7.97 2.01 -2.51
CA GLY A 82 -8.63 0.84 -3.07
C GLY A 82 -9.69 1.23 -4.10
N PHE A 83 -10.01 0.26 -4.96
CA PHE A 83 -11.04 0.34 -5.98
C PHE A 83 -12.30 -0.43 -5.55
N ASP A 84 -13.42 -0.23 -6.23
CA ASP A 84 -14.66 -1.00 -6.01
C ASP A 84 -14.62 -2.37 -6.72
N HIS A 85 -13.54 -2.64 -7.46
CA HIS A 85 -13.23 -3.88 -8.15
C HIS A 85 -11.69 -4.08 -8.19
N PRO A 86 -11.19 -5.30 -8.46
CA PRO A 86 -9.77 -5.51 -8.70
C PRO A 86 -9.34 -4.94 -10.05
N ILE A 87 -8.18 -4.28 -10.10
CA ILE A 87 -7.55 -3.89 -11.37
C ILE A 87 -6.87 -5.13 -11.94
N VAL A 88 -7.30 -5.56 -13.12
CA VAL A 88 -6.80 -6.78 -13.77
C VAL A 88 -5.45 -6.51 -14.44
N ASN A 89 -4.48 -7.43 -14.27
CA ASN A 89 -3.23 -7.39 -15.03
C ASN A 89 -3.47 -7.92 -16.45
N LEU A 90 -3.45 -7.03 -17.44
CA LEU A 90 -3.40 -7.36 -18.85
C LEU A 90 -1.93 -7.39 -19.31
N LYS A 91 -1.37 -8.60 -19.35
CA LYS A 91 0.05 -8.83 -19.68
C LYS A 91 0.53 -8.00 -20.87
N GLY A 92 1.57 -7.21 -20.65
CA GLY A 92 2.20 -6.35 -21.64
C GLY A 92 1.54 -4.98 -21.84
N GLU A 93 0.33 -4.75 -21.34
CA GLU A 93 -0.41 -3.49 -21.42
C GLU A 93 -0.13 -2.58 -20.21
N TYR A 94 -0.49 -1.31 -20.33
CA TYR A 94 -0.60 -0.44 -19.17
C TYR A 94 -1.97 -0.65 -18.53
N ASP A 95 -2.00 -0.99 -17.25
CA ASP A 95 -3.22 -1.38 -16.54
C ASP A 95 -3.88 -0.18 -15.84
N PHE A 96 -3.07 0.72 -15.30
CA PHE A 96 -3.56 1.93 -14.66
C PHE A 96 -2.59 3.10 -14.84
N LYS A 97 -3.05 4.29 -14.49
CA LYS A 97 -2.26 5.52 -14.49
C LYS A 97 -2.41 6.22 -13.16
N VAL A 98 -1.29 6.69 -12.61
CA VAL A 98 -1.31 7.58 -11.43
C VAL A 98 -1.25 9.03 -11.89
N LEU A 99 -2.16 9.85 -11.36
CA LEU A 99 -2.23 11.28 -11.64
C LEU A 99 -1.51 12.07 -10.55
N GLY A 100 -0.79 13.11 -10.96
CA GLY A 100 -0.04 14.00 -10.07
C GLY A 100 -0.15 15.47 -10.49
N ASN A 101 0.82 16.29 -10.11
CA ASN A 101 0.94 17.69 -10.49
C ASN A 101 2.19 17.99 -11.35
N ALA A 102 3.00 16.96 -11.62
CA ALA A 102 4.30 17.10 -12.25
C ALA A 102 4.26 17.90 -13.56
N PHE A 103 5.31 18.69 -13.75
CA PHE A 103 5.57 19.43 -14.97
C PHE A 103 7.06 19.35 -15.32
N THR A 104 7.45 19.84 -16.50
CA THR A 104 8.84 19.81 -16.94
C THR A 104 9.76 20.49 -15.91
N ASN A 105 10.75 19.75 -15.41
CA ASN A 105 11.67 20.17 -14.33
C ASN A 105 11.01 20.43 -12.96
N GLY A 106 9.81 19.89 -12.74
CA GLY A 106 9.10 19.86 -11.47
C GLY A 106 8.52 18.48 -11.23
N ALA A 107 9.38 17.45 -11.22
CA ALA A 107 9.00 16.06 -10.93
C ALA A 107 9.25 15.73 -9.45
N GLU A 108 8.27 15.10 -8.81
CA GLU A 108 8.31 14.70 -7.39
C GLU A 108 7.98 13.21 -7.23
N PRO A 109 8.84 12.32 -7.74
CA PRO A 109 8.52 10.92 -7.99
C PRO A 109 8.15 10.16 -6.72
N GLY A 110 7.06 9.40 -6.81
CA GLY A 110 6.58 8.48 -5.78
C GLY A 110 6.74 7.02 -6.17
N ILE A 111 7.18 6.18 -5.24
CA ILE A 111 7.16 4.72 -5.43
C ILE A 111 5.70 4.26 -5.41
N VAL A 112 5.36 3.38 -6.36
CA VAL A 112 4.06 2.72 -6.41
C VAL A 112 4.26 1.27 -5.98
N MET A 113 3.54 0.86 -4.94
CA MET A 113 3.43 -0.53 -4.52
C MET A 113 2.00 -1.01 -4.66
N VAL A 114 1.82 -2.30 -4.91
CA VAL A 114 0.52 -2.92 -5.15
C VAL A 114 0.34 -4.16 -4.29
N CYS A 115 -0.91 -4.46 -3.92
CA CYS A 115 -1.27 -5.59 -3.08
C CYS A 115 -2.58 -6.21 -3.57
N GLN A 116 -2.74 -7.52 -3.36
CA GLN A 116 -3.98 -8.26 -3.60
C GLN A 116 -4.73 -8.46 -2.28
N ASP A 117 -6.06 -8.38 -2.32
CA ASP A 117 -6.95 -8.77 -1.23
C ASP A 117 -7.25 -10.28 -1.34
N LEU A 118 -6.32 -11.08 -0.82
CA LEU A 118 -6.35 -12.54 -0.93
C LEU A 118 -7.48 -13.17 -0.12
N ASN A 119 -7.91 -12.50 0.97
CA ASN A 119 -8.97 -13.00 1.84
C ASN A 119 -10.34 -12.36 1.58
N LYS A 120 -10.40 -11.31 0.74
CA LYS A 120 -11.59 -10.59 0.29
C LYS A 120 -12.32 -9.84 1.40
N ASN A 121 -11.59 -9.30 2.37
CA ASN A 121 -12.17 -8.53 3.47
C ASN A 121 -12.27 -7.02 3.18
N GLY A 122 -11.71 -6.56 2.05
CA GLY A 122 -11.73 -5.17 1.62
C GLY A 122 -10.69 -4.27 2.28
N ILE A 123 -9.74 -4.81 3.05
CA ILE A 123 -8.62 -4.08 3.67
C ILE A 123 -7.29 -4.79 3.40
N PRO A 124 -6.16 -4.07 3.28
CA PRO A 124 -4.86 -4.72 3.21
C PRO A 124 -4.52 -5.35 4.56
N ASP A 125 -4.17 -6.63 4.56
CA ASP A 125 -3.74 -7.33 5.78
C ASP A 125 -2.21 -7.41 5.91
N ASP A 126 -1.71 -7.51 7.15
CA ASP A 126 -0.28 -7.57 7.44
C ASP A 126 0.43 -8.79 6.83
N ASP A 127 -0.30 -9.87 6.53
CA ASP A 127 0.23 -11.08 5.91
C ASP A 127 0.11 -11.09 4.37
N GLU A 128 -0.48 -10.04 3.79
CA GLU A 128 -0.54 -9.84 2.35
C GLU A 128 0.71 -9.10 1.84
N PRO A 129 1.40 -9.66 0.84
CA PRO A 129 2.64 -9.07 0.34
C PRO A 129 2.36 -7.83 -0.52
N TRP A 130 3.11 -6.77 -0.23
CA TRP A 130 3.23 -5.59 -1.08
C TRP A 130 4.36 -5.78 -2.09
N TYR A 131 4.09 -5.43 -3.34
CA TYR A 131 5.05 -5.52 -4.45
C TYR A 131 5.32 -4.14 -5.02
N GLU A 132 6.59 -3.74 -5.12
CA GLU A 132 6.98 -2.50 -5.79
C GLU A 132 6.83 -2.66 -7.31
N LEU A 133 6.30 -1.66 -8.00
CA LEU A 133 6.37 -1.59 -9.46
C LEU A 133 7.71 -0.99 -9.86
N ALA A 134 8.60 -1.83 -10.39
CA ALA A 134 9.95 -1.43 -10.74
C ALA A 134 9.98 -0.40 -11.88
N GLY A 135 10.37 0.84 -11.56
CA GLY A 135 10.54 1.93 -12.51
C GLY A 135 11.93 2.00 -13.15
N SER A 136 12.14 3.01 -13.99
CA SER A 136 13.39 3.22 -14.74
C SER A 136 14.66 3.34 -13.90
N ASP A 137 14.57 3.79 -12.65
CA ASP A 137 15.69 4.00 -11.72
C ASP A 137 15.78 2.89 -10.66
N TYR A 138 15.01 1.81 -10.79
CA TYR A 138 14.93 0.71 -9.81
C TYR A 138 16.30 0.08 -9.53
N ASN A 139 17.09 -0.17 -10.58
CA ASN A 139 18.42 -0.78 -10.52
C ASN A 139 19.57 0.23 -10.48
N HIS A 140 19.27 1.53 -10.33
CA HIS A 140 20.32 2.53 -10.29
C HIS A 140 21.14 2.36 -9.00
N PRO A 141 22.49 2.45 -9.03
CA PRO A 141 23.35 2.18 -7.87
C PRO A 141 23.18 3.15 -6.69
N LYS A 142 22.50 4.27 -6.90
CA LYS A 142 22.12 5.24 -5.86
C LYS A 142 20.68 5.07 -5.35
N THR A 143 19.92 4.13 -5.91
CA THR A 143 18.60 3.74 -5.40
C THR A 143 18.80 2.77 -4.25
N ILE A 144 18.26 3.10 -3.08
CA ILE A 144 18.45 2.35 -1.84
C ILE A 144 17.15 1.63 -1.52
N LYS A 145 17.19 0.30 -1.60
CA LYS A 145 16.08 -0.56 -1.15
C LYS A 145 16.10 -0.69 0.36
N ASN A 146 14.95 -0.94 0.97
CA ASN A 146 14.81 -1.06 2.44
C ASN A 146 15.37 0.15 3.21
N TYR A 147 15.33 1.34 2.61
CA TYR A 147 15.73 2.57 3.28
C TYR A 147 14.70 2.91 4.35
N GLU A 148 15.17 3.26 5.53
CA GLU A 148 14.33 3.61 6.68
C GLU A 148 14.77 4.97 7.23
N ILE A 149 13.80 5.85 7.45
CA ILE A 149 13.99 7.18 8.04
C ILE A 149 13.12 7.34 9.27
N THR A 150 13.61 8.06 10.26
CA THR A 150 12.84 8.50 11.43
C THR A 150 12.88 10.01 11.52
N TYR A 151 11.71 10.65 11.47
CA TYR A 151 11.51 12.07 11.74
C TYR A 151 11.20 12.30 13.22
N TYR A 152 11.68 13.42 13.77
CA TYR A 152 11.49 13.79 15.18
C TYR A 152 10.64 15.05 15.30
N ARG A 153 9.58 14.99 16.11
CA ARG A 153 8.78 16.18 16.45
C ARG A 153 9.68 17.23 17.12
N PRO A 154 9.63 18.51 16.72
CA PRO A 154 10.37 19.56 17.40
C PRO A 154 9.96 19.72 18.85
N ASN A 155 10.90 20.14 19.70
CA ASN A 155 10.64 20.48 21.09
C ASN A 155 11.39 21.78 21.45
N PRO A 156 10.70 22.92 21.65
CA PRO A 156 9.24 23.09 21.56
C PRO A 156 8.70 22.99 20.13
N ASP A 157 7.51 22.41 19.96
CA ASP A 157 6.79 22.35 18.68
C ASP A 157 6.02 23.67 18.42
N GLY A 158 5.60 23.90 17.18
CA GLY A 158 4.78 25.06 16.80
C GLY A 158 5.54 26.38 16.64
N GLN A 159 6.87 26.37 16.73
CA GLN A 159 7.73 27.56 16.62
C GLN A 159 8.42 27.72 15.26
N LYS A 160 7.86 27.11 14.21
CA LYS A 160 8.46 27.11 12.86
C LYS A 160 9.86 26.49 12.80
N SER A 161 10.10 25.51 13.68
CA SER A 161 11.34 24.75 13.73
C SER A 161 11.47 23.81 12.53
N ALA A 162 12.70 23.56 12.10
CA ALA A 162 13.00 22.49 11.17
C ALA A 162 12.70 21.12 11.81
N ILE A 163 12.44 20.11 10.98
CA ILE A 163 12.13 18.75 11.44
C ILE A 163 13.37 17.87 11.27
N ARG A 164 14.00 17.49 12.37
CA ARG A 164 15.17 16.60 12.35
C ARG A 164 14.78 15.19 11.88
N TRP A 165 15.68 14.52 11.19
CA TRP A 165 15.58 13.11 10.85
C TRP A 165 16.92 12.38 10.96
N THR A 166 16.86 11.07 11.15
CA THR A 166 18.00 10.12 11.06
C THR A 166 17.58 8.95 10.18
N ASP A 167 18.53 8.26 9.56
CA ASP A 167 18.24 7.09 8.72
C ASP A 167 19.03 5.83 9.11
N ASN A 168 18.69 4.71 8.45
CA ASN A 168 19.39 3.44 8.63
C ASN A 168 20.70 3.31 7.84
N GLN A 169 21.15 4.38 7.17
CA GLN A 169 22.48 4.48 6.56
C GLN A 169 23.50 5.15 7.50
N GLY A 170 23.03 5.70 8.63
CA GLY A 170 23.84 6.41 9.61
C GLY A 170 23.89 7.92 9.36
N ASP A 171 23.09 8.44 8.43
CA ASP A 171 22.99 9.86 8.12
C ASP A 171 21.91 10.54 8.98
N GLU A 172 22.04 11.85 9.13
CA GLU A 172 21.06 12.72 9.78
C GLU A 172 20.90 14.04 9.02
N GLY A 173 19.77 14.71 9.22
CA GLY A 173 19.52 16.02 8.62
C GLY A 173 18.21 16.63 9.09
N GLU A 174 17.74 17.63 8.36
CA GLU A 174 16.51 18.35 8.70
C GLU A 174 15.67 18.67 7.47
N ILE A 175 14.34 18.66 7.64
CA ILE A 175 13.40 19.29 6.70
C ILE A 175 13.23 20.74 7.10
N LYS A 176 13.66 21.67 6.23
CA LYS A 176 13.65 23.10 6.55
C LYS A 176 12.22 23.62 6.63
N HIS A 177 11.93 24.40 7.66
CA HIS A 177 10.60 24.98 7.81
C HIS A 177 10.30 26.00 6.72
N LEU A 178 9.32 25.68 5.88
CA LEU A 178 8.75 26.59 4.89
C LEU A 178 7.24 26.63 5.07
N GLY A 179 6.69 27.84 5.06
CA GLY A 179 5.25 28.06 5.18
C GLY A 179 4.85 28.95 6.36
N ALA A 180 3.53 29.12 6.48
CA ALA A 180 2.92 30.00 7.48
C ALA A 180 2.53 29.27 8.77
N GLN A 181 2.30 27.95 8.68
CA GLN A 181 1.88 27.08 9.76
C GLN A 181 2.92 27.02 10.90
N GLY A 182 2.49 26.72 12.12
CA GLY A 182 3.40 26.65 13.27
C GLY A 182 4.36 25.45 13.20
N THR A 183 3.94 24.36 12.56
CA THR A 183 4.72 23.12 12.44
C THR A 183 4.41 22.40 11.14
N MET A 184 5.43 21.75 10.57
CA MET A 184 5.30 20.85 9.41
C MET A 184 5.15 19.39 9.82
N TYR A 185 5.24 19.08 11.12
CA TYR A 185 4.99 17.74 11.62
C TYR A 185 3.46 17.50 11.64
N PRO A 186 2.93 16.40 11.07
CA PRO A 186 1.50 16.14 11.03
C PRO A 186 0.84 16.27 12.41
N LEU A 187 -0.13 17.18 12.55
CA LEU A 187 -0.73 17.55 13.84
C LEU A 187 -1.55 16.41 14.47
N TRP A 188 -2.13 15.55 13.65
CA TRP A 188 -2.98 14.42 14.09
C TRP A 188 -2.18 13.18 14.52
N ILE A 189 -0.86 13.18 14.34
CA ILE A 189 0.02 12.11 14.84
C ILE A 189 0.35 12.42 16.29
N ALA A 190 0.15 11.46 17.20
CA ALA A 190 0.40 11.66 18.63
C ALA A 190 1.88 11.41 19.00
N GLU A 191 2.55 10.53 18.27
CA GLU A 191 3.92 10.14 18.52
C GLU A 191 4.89 11.29 18.25
N ASN A 192 5.99 11.32 19.02
CA ASN A 192 7.09 12.27 18.81
C ASN A 192 8.08 11.82 17.74
N THR A 193 7.88 10.63 17.17
CA THR A 193 8.67 10.10 16.08
C THR A 193 7.77 9.50 15.01
N LEU A 194 8.14 9.70 13.74
CA LEU A 194 7.52 9.08 12.58
C LEU A 194 8.57 8.30 11.80
N THR A 195 8.41 6.99 11.72
CA THR A 195 9.32 6.14 10.95
C THR A 195 8.64 5.65 9.68
N PHE A 196 9.36 5.72 8.57
CA PHE A 196 8.92 5.21 7.27
C PHE A 196 10.01 4.34 6.66
N LYS A 197 9.57 3.32 5.92
CA LYS A 197 10.44 2.38 5.21
C LYS A 197 9.96 2.20 3.77
N GLY A 198 10.89 2.17 2.83
CA GLY A 198 10.59 1.96 1.41
C GLY A 198 11.84 2.04 0.54
N THR A 199 11.63 2.21 -0.76
CA THR A 199 12.72 2.45 -1.72
C THR A 199 12.99 3.95 -1.85
N LYS A 200 14.23 4.37 -1.58
CA LYS A 200 14.70 5.74 -1.81
C LYS A 200 15.39 5.84 -3.17
N LEU A 201 14.79 6.60 -4.09
CA LEU A 201 15.41 6.93 -5.37
C LEU A 201 16.53 7.95 -5.18
N ARG A 202 17.44 8.02 -6.14
CA ARG A 202 18.46 9.07 -6.15
C ARG A 202 17.82 10.46 -6.23
N ASN A 203 18.49 11.45 -5.64
CA ASN A 203 18.09 12.84 -5.78
C ASN A 203 18.32 13.33 -7.21
N THR A 204 17.40 14.16 -7.71
CA THR A 204 17.44 14.72 -9.08
C THR A 204 17.58 16.23 -9.08
N VAL A 205 17.45 16.90 -7.93
CA VAL A 205 17.57 18.36 -7.84
C VAL A 205 18.87 18.88 -8.45
N ILE A 206 18.76 19.90 -9.29
CA ILE A 206 19.86 20.66 -9.88
C ILE A 206 19.72 22.12 -9.43
N ASP A 207 20.80 22.67 -8.85
CA ASP A 207 20.92 24.09 -8.49
C ASP A 207 21.70 24.84 -9.58
N ASN A 208 21.01 25.74 -10.28
CA ASN A 208 21.57 26.62 -11.31
C ASN A 208 21.72 28.06 -10.80
N GLY A 209 22.34 28.24 -9.63
CA GLY A 209 22.58 29.55 -9.03
C GLY A 209 21.36 30.11 -8.29
N GLY A 210 20.65 29.25 -7.55
CA GLY A 210 19.42 29.58 -6.82
C GLY A 210 18.13 29.28 -7.62
N MET A 211 18.27 28.90 -8.88
CA MET A 211 17.17 28.36 -9.70
C MET A 211 17.23 26.83 -9.67
N PHE A 212 16.19 26.21 -9.10
CA PHE A 212 16.13 24.77 -8.90
C PHE A 212 15.36 24.10 -10.03
N SER A 213 15.85 22.95 -10.48
CA SER A 213 15.16 22.08 -11.44
C SER A 213 15.12 20.67 -10.89
N LEU A 214 13.99 20.00 -11.06
CA LEU A 214 13.75 18.62 -10.64
C LEU A 214 13.41 17.79 -11.89
N PRO A 215 14.42 17.33 -12.64
CA PRO A 215 14.19 16.50 -13.82
C PRO A 215 13.51 15.18 -13.45
N ALA A 216 12.61 14.74 -14.32
CA ALA A 216 11.93 13.46 -14.22
C ALA A 216 12.88 12.27 -14.48
N PHE A 217 12.56 11.13 -13.88
CA PHE A 217 13.07 9.82 -14.30
C PHE A 217 12.47 9.41 -15.64
N GLU A 218 13.03 8.42 -16.34
CA GLU A 218 12.64 8.13 -17.73
C GLU A 218 11.18 7.68 -17.87
N TRP A 219 10.73 6.78 -16.99
CA TRP A 219 9.38 6.24 -16.90
C TRP A 219 9.13 5.59 -15.53
N GLY A 220 7.86 5.33 -15.24
CA GLY A 220 7.40 4.85 -13.94
C GLY A 220 7.37 5.96 -12.90
N TYR A 221 7.00 5.59 -11.67
CA TYR A 221 6.83 6.46 -10.51
C TYR A 221 5.64 7.42 -10.62
N ALA A 222 4.91 7.58 -9.51
CA ALA A 222 3.85 8.57 -9.40
C ALA A 222 4.45 9.97 -9.51
N ASP A 223 3.71 10.95 -10.04
CA ASP A 223 4.13 12.36 -10.04
C ASP A 223 5.52 12.63 -10.63
N ASN A 224 5.90 11.81 -11.61
CA ASN A 224 7.18 11.89 -12.29
C ASN A 224 7.07 12.65 -13.62
N HIS A 225 5.97 12.44 -14.35
CA HIS A 225 5.64 13.10 -15.61
C HIS A 225 4.24 13.68 -15.58
N GLY A 226 4.01 14.72 -16.38
CA GLY A 226 2.73 15.39 -16.44
C GLY A 226 1.59 14.47 -16.90
N ASN A 227 0.38 14.77 -16.45
CA ASN A 227 -0.80 13.94 -16.74
C ASN A 227 -1.17 13.89 -18.23
N SER A 228 -0.72 14.83 -19.06
CA SER A 228 -0.98 14.82 -20.51
C SER A 228 0.11 14.11 -21.33
N GLU A 229 1.18 13.66 -20.68
CA GLU A 229 2.25 12.93 -21.36
C GLU A 229 1.75 11.56 -21.88
N PRO A 230 2.42 10.99 -22.90
CA PRO A 230 2.15 9.65 -23.39
C PRO A 230 2.11 8.61 -22.27
N ILE A 231 1.32 7.55 -22.46
CA ILE A 231 1.07 6.57 -21.39
C ILE A 231 2.35 5.87 -20.90
N GLU A 232 3.40 5.81 -21.71
CA GLU A 232 4.69 5.24 -21.32
C GLU A 232 5.41 6.06 -20.24
N LYS A 233 4.97 7.30 -19.99
CA LYS A 233 5.55 8.21 -19.02
C LYS A 233 4.86 8.19 -17.65
N ASN A 234 3.55 7.94 -17.62
CA ASN A 234 2.72 8.03 -16.41
C ASN A 234 1.81 6.82 -16.16
N GLY A 235 1.79 5.86 -17.09
CA GLY A 235 1.12 4.57 -16.96
C GLY A 235 1.97 3.54 -16.24
N PHE A 236 1.29 2.56 -15.66
CA PHE A 236 1.88 1.47 -14.90
C PHE A 236 1.41 0.13 -15.46
N LYS A 237 2.36 -0.80 -15.56
CA LYS A 237 2.07 -2.20 -15.83
C LYS A 237 2.21 -2.97 -14.53
N ILE A 238 1.22 -3.79 -14.19
CA ILE A 238 1.29 -4.68 -13.02
C ILE A 238 2.39 -5.74 -13.24
N ASP A 239 2.78 -6.02 -14.49
CA ASP A 239 3.96 -6.83 -14.83
C ASP A 239 5.28 -6.32 -14.25
N TRP A 240 5.35 -5.03 -13.86
CA TRP A 240 6.52 -4.46 -13.21
C TRP A 240 6.61 -4.83 -11.72
N ALA A 241 5.61 -5.51 -11.17
CA ALA A 241 5.59 -5.92 -9.78
C ALA A 241 6.75 -6.89 -9.48
N VAL A 242 7.56 -6.53 -8.48
CA VAL A 242 8.65 -7.34 -7.97
C VAL A 242 8.51 -7.63 -6.49
N ASP A 243 8.96 -8.83 -6.09
CA ASP A 243 9.06 -9.23 -4.69
C ASP A 243 10.23 -8.55 -3.97
N ALA A 244 10.42 -8.88 -2.68
CA ALA A 244 11.47 -8.32 -1.85
C ALA A 244 12.91 -8.66 -2.34
N ASP A 245 13.06 -9.71 -3.15
CA ASP A 245 14.31 -10.17 -3.74
C ASP A 245 14.52 -9.61 -5.17
N GLY A 246 13.52 -8.88 -5.70
CA GLY A 246 13.54 -8.29 -7.03
C GLY A 246 13.09 -9.24 -8.15
N ASN A 247 12.52 -10.40 -7.82
CA ASN A 247 11.95 -11.31 -8.82
C ASN A 247 10.55 -10.83 -9.23
N SER A 248 10.15 -11.12 -10.48
CA SER A 248 8.79 -10.82 -10.93
C SER A 248 7.74 -11.55 -10.08
N ALA A 249 6.72 -10.82 -9.64
CA ALA A 249 5.65 -11.34 -8.80
C ALA A 249 4.52 -12.04 -9.58
N ASP A 250 4.48 -11.87 -10.91
CA ASP A 250 3.48 -12.46 -11.83
C ASP A 250 2.02 -12.35 -11.33
N LEU A 251 1.63 -11.16 -10.86
CA LEU A 251 0.29 -10.92 -10.32
C LEU A 251 -0.77 -11.00 -11.42
N THR A 252 -1.96 -11.51 -11.08
CA THR A 252 -3.12 -11.54 -12.00
C THR A 252 -4.01 -10.31 -11.88
N HIS A 253 -3.96 -9.64 -10.74
CA HIS A 253 -4.69 -8.42 -10.40
C HIS A 253 -4.10 -7.77 -9.16
N ILE A 254 -4.63 -6.61 -8.82
CA ILE A 254 -4.35 -5.88 -7.58
C ILE A 254 -5.66 -5.28 -7.05
N ASP A 255 -5.74 -5.09 -5.74
CA ASP A 255 -6.91 -4.51 -5.05
C ASP A 255 -6.57 -3.20 -4.35
N PHE A 256 -5.29 -3.06 -3.96
CA PHE A 256 -4.78 -1.90 -3.25
C PHE A 256 -3.53 -1.34 -3.92
N ILE A 257 -3.41 -0.02 -3.88
CA ILE A 257 -2.23 0.70 -4.32
C ILE A 257 -1.74 1.58 -3.16
N LYS A 258 -0.45 1.49 -2.86
CA LYS A 258 0.25 2.38 -1.93
C LYS A 258 1.23 3.24 -2.72
N ILE A 259 1.18 4.54 -2.51
CA ILE A 259 2.12 5.50 -3.10
C ILE A 259 2.88 6.17 -1.97
N HIS A 260 4.21 6.23 -2.05
CA HIS A 260 5.01 6.97 -1.08
C HIS A 260 6.05 7.88 -1.75
N THR A 261 6.36 9.02 -1.15
CA THR A 261 7.42 9.92 -1.63
C THR A 261 8.74 9.16 -1.72
N ALA A 262 9.40 9.20 -2.88
CA ALA A 262 10.55 8.35 -3.16
C ALA A 262 11.91 9.04 -2.94
N GLN A 263 11.93 10.36 -2.80
CA GLN A 263 13.17 11.13 -2.66
C GLN A 263 13.30 11.80 -1.29
N LEU A 264 14.53 11.93 -0.82
CA LEU A 264 14.90 12.74 0.34
C LEU A 264 15.85 13.85 -0.13
N GLN A 265 15.28 14.98 -0.52
CA GLN A 265 16.05 16.14 -1.00
C GLN A 265 15.40 17.46 -0.59
N GLN A 266 16.21 18.53 -0.62
CA GLN A 266 15.79 19.92 -0.41
C GLN A 266 16.16 20.75 -1.64
N ALA A 267 15.18 21.33 -2.32
CA ALA A 267 15.33 22.17 -3.50
C ALA A 267 15.28 23.67 -3.16
N GLY A 268 16.14 24.09 -2.22
CA GLY A 268 16.24 25.49 -1.80
C GLY A 268 14.91 26.07 -1.32
N TRP A 269 14.44 27.13 -1.99
CA TRP A 269 13.18 27.81 -1.67
C TRP A 269 11.93 27.03 -2.09
N LEU A 270 12.08 26.02 -2.96
CA LEU A 270 10.98 25.10 -3.31
C LEU A 270 10.67 24.12 -2.17
N GLY A 271 11.56 23.95 -1.19
CA GLY A 271 11.31 23.05 -0.07
C GLY A 271 11.82 21.64 -0.25
N GLU A 272 11.26 20.74 0.56
CA GLU A 272 11.42 19.31 0.38
C GLU A 272 10.70 18.84 -0.89
N THR A 273 11.18 17.74 -1.48
CA THR A 273 10.38 17.03 -2.48
C THR A 273 9.25 16.26 -1.80
N SER A 274 8.03 16.46 -2.26
CA SER A 274 6.81 15.82 -1.80
C SER A 274 6.10 15.26 -3.00
N THR A 275 5.77 13.97 -3.01
CA THR A 275 4.93 13.44 -4.08
C THR A 275 3.50 13.94 -3.90
N GLU A 276 2.89 14.46 -4.95
CA GLU A 276 1.47 14.78 -4.97
C GLU A 276 0.67 13.80 -5.81
N VAL A 277 -0.43 13.34 -5.22
CA VAL A 277 -1.36 12.40 -5.87
C VAL A 277 -2.68 13.13 -6.07
N THR A 278 -3.18 13.12 -7.31
CA THR A 278 -4.49 13.67 -7.66
C THR A 278 -5.52 12.60 -7.95
N GLY A 279 -5.08 11.36 -8.20
CA GLY A 279 -5.97 10.28 -8.57
C GLY A 279 -5.23 9.07 -9.12
N ILE A 280 -5.98 7.99 -9.32
CA ILE A 280 -5.53 6.82 -10.06
C ILE A 280 -6.69 6.41 -10.97
N VAL A 281 -6.37 6.09 -12.22
CA VAL A 281 -7.33 5.69 -13.23
C VAL A 281 -7.00 4.26 -13.69
N ASP A 282 -7.93 3.33 -13.48
CA ASP A 282 -7.94 2.04 -14.14
C ASP A 282 -8.22 2.25 -15.64
N LEU A 283 -7.36 1.70 -16.49
CA LEU A 283 -7.47 1.81 -17.94
C LEU A 283 -8.38 0.74 -18.54
N HIS A 284 -8.73 -0.30 -17.78
CA HIS A 284 -9.55 -1.43 -18.20
C HIS A 284 -10.60 -1.83 -17.14
N PRO A 285 -11.49 -0.92 -16.69
CA PRO A 285 -12.45 -1.20 -15.62
C PRO A 285 -13.42 -2.37 -15.92
N ASP A 286 -13.64 -2.67 -17.20
CA ASP A 286 -14.47 -3.79 -17.64
C ASP A 286 -13.70 -5.10 -17.84
N ALA A 287 -12.38 -5.09 -17.65
CA ALA A 287 -11.56 -6.28 -17.72
C ALA A 287 -12.01 -7.29 -16.68
N LYS A 288 -12.06 -8.56 -17.10
CA LYS A 288 -12.44 -9.66 -16.23
C LYS A 288 -11.20 -10.41 -15.86
N LEU A 289 -11.09 -10.74 -14.57
CA LEU A 289 -10.13 -11.74 -14.11
C LEU A 289 -10.25 -12.97 -15.02
N PRO A 290 -9.13 -13.53 -15.51
CA PRO A 290 -9.17 -14.76 -16.29
C PRO A 290 -10.03 -15.78 -15.55
N SER A 291 -10.89 -16.53 -16.25
CA SER A 291 -11.68 -17.62 -15.65
C SER A 291 -10.81 -18.68 -14.96
N ASN A 292 -9.49 -18.63 -15.20
CA ASN A 292 -8.46 -19.47 -14.64
C ASN A 292 -7.66 -18.80 -13.48
N ALA A 293 -7.89 -17.50 -13.22
CA ALA A 293 -7.32 -16.71 -12.12
C ALA A 293 -8.16 -16.77 -10.84
N VAL A 294 -9.38 -17.32 -10.91
CA VAL A 294 -9.78 -18.25 -9.86
C VAL A 294 -8.80 -19.40 -10.03
N HIS A 295 -7.73 -19.45 -9.21
CA HIS A 295 -6.80 -20.59 -9.15
C HIS A 295 -7.62 -21.81 -9.48
N ALA A 296 -7.45 -22.38 -10.68
CA ALA A 296 -8.26 -23.50 -11.09
C ALA A 296 -8.11 -24.50 -9.95
N MET A 297 -9.17 -24.63 -9.15
CA MET A 297 -9.22 -25.56 -8.05
C MET A 297 -9.13 -26.88 -8.78
N LYS A 298 -7.91 -27.41 -8.94
CA LYS A 298 -7.74 -28.81 -9.22
C LYS A 298 -8.35 -29.43 -7.98
N THR A 299 -9.59 -29.89 -8.13
CA THR A 299 -10.15 -31.01 -7.39
C THR A 299 -9.27 -32.22 -7.71
N ALA A 300 -8.00 -32.18 -7.30
CA ALA A 300 -7.31 -33.37 -6.90
C ALA A 300 -7.93 -33.70 -5.55
N ASP A 301 -8.60 -34.84 -5.46
CA ASP A 301 -9.20 -35.30 -4.21
C ASP A 301 -8.09 -35.28 -3.13
N LEU A 302 -8.24 -34.48 -2.09
CA LEU A 302 -7.32 -34.48 -0.97
C LEU A 302 -7.51 -35.81 -0.23
N GLU A 303 -6.48 -36.64 -0.23
CA GLU A 303 -6.48 -37.84 0.58
C GLU A 303 -6.18 -37.45 2.02
N ILE A 304 -7.24 -37.42 2.83
CA ILE A 304 -7.15 -37.08 4.26
C ILE A 304 -7.38 -38.31 5.14
N SER A 305 -6.70 -38.37 6.27
CA SER A 305 -7.04 -39.26 7.38
C SER A 305 -7.27 -38.47 8.66
N ILE A 306 -8.36 -38.80 9.36
CA ILE A 306 -8.67 -38.25 10.67
C ILE A 306 -8.57 -39.38 11.69
N PHE A 307 -7.64 -39.26 12.63
CA PHE A 307 -7.46 -40.24 13.71
C PHE A 307 -7.09 -39.53 15.01
N ALA A 308 -7.74 -39.90 16.12
CA ALA A 308 -7.46 -39.37 17.45
C ALA A 308 -7.41 -37.82 17.53
N GLY A 309 -8.28 -37.12 16.79
CA GLY A 309 -8.31 -35.66 16.79
C GLY A 309 -7.28 -34.99 15.87
N HIS A 310 -6.46 -35.74 15.13
CA HIS A 310 -5.54 -35.19 14.13
C HIS A 310 -6.02 -35.44 12.71
N LEU A 311 -5.97 -34.40 11.87
CA LEU A 311 -6.20 -34.47 10.43
C LEU A 311 -4.84 -34.47 9.72
N THR A 312 -4.59 -35.46 8.86
CA THR A 312 -3.33 -35.60 8.09
C THR A 312 -3.62 -35.63 6.60
N ILE A 313 -2.79 -34.93 5.82
CA ILE A 313 -2.81 -34.90 4.35
C ILE A 313 -1.82 -35.93 3.81
N LYS A 314 -2.27 -36.81 2.89
CA LYS A 314 -1.46 -37.95 2.41
C LYS A 314 -0.83 -37.76 1.04
N ASN A 315 -1.50 -37.03 0.15
CA ASN A 315 -1.14 -36.98 -1.27
C ASN A 315 -0.54 -35.64 -1.73
N ILE A 316 -0.20 -34.76 -0.79
CA ILE A 316 0.48 -33.48 -1.05
C ILE A 316 1.80 -33.47 -0.30
N GLU A 317 2.90 -33.32 -1.03
CA GLU A 317 4.23 -33.13 -0.46
C GLU A 317 4.52 -31.63 -0.27
N ASN A 318 5.51 -31.30 0.56
CA ASN A 318 5.99 -29.92 0.73
C ASN A 318 4.88 -28.90 1.07
N ILE A 319 4.04 -29.22 2.05
CA ILE A 319 2.94 -28.34 2.47
C ILE A 319 3.51 -27.07 3.14
N ARG A 320 3.08 -25.91 2.64
CA ARG A 320 3.35 -24.59 3.24
C ARG A 320 2.36 -24.31 4.37
N SER A 321 1.07 -24.57 4.16
CA SER A 321 0.05 -24.38 5.20
C SER A 321 -1.17 -25.30 5.06
N ILE A 322 -1.79 -25.58 6.20
CA ILE A 322 -3.10 -26.23 6.36
C ILE A 322 -3.98 -25.25 7.14
N SER A 323 -5.12 -24.86 6.58
CA SER A 323 -6.11 -24.01 7.23
C SER A 323 -7.47 -24.71 7.30
N VAL A 324 -8.14 -24.60 8.44
CA VAL A 324 -9.51 -25.11 8.64
C VAL A 324 -10.45 -23.93 8.87
N TYR A 325 -11.55 -23.90 8.14
CA TYR A 325 -12.57 -22.86 8.22
C TYR A 325 -13.92 -23.44 8.61
N SER A 326 -14.73 -22.61 9.29
CA SER A 326 -16.15 -22.88 9.48
C SER A 326 -16.89 -22.84 8.14
N ILE A 327 -18.11 -23.40 8.08
CA ILE A 327 -18.98 -23.26 6.90
C ILE A 327 -19.38 -21.82 6.59
N HIS A 328 -19.21 -20.89 7.55
CA HIS A 328 -19.46 -19.46 7.38
C HIS A 328 -18.19 -18.70 6.96
N GLY A 329 -17.08 -19.40 6.67
CA GLY A 329 -15.84 -18.81 6.17
C GLY A 329 -14.87 -18.32 7.24
N SER A 330 -15.20 -18.41 8.53
CA SER A 330 -14.28 -18.00 9.61
C SER A 330 -13.09 -18.96 9.72
N SER A 331 -11.86 -18.44 9.74
CA SER A 331 -10.65 -19.23 9.99
C SER A 331 -10.64 -19.73 11.44
N LEU A 332 -10.46 -21.04 11.63
CA LEU A 332 -10.47 -21.70 12.94
C LEU A 332 -9.09 -22.22 13.32
N ILE A 333 -8.31 -22.71 12.35
CA ILE A 333 -7.01 -23.33 12.55
C ILE A 333 -6.10 -22.96 11.39
N CYS A 334 -4.85 -22.65 11.67
CA CYS A 334 -3.80 -22.44 10.67
C CYS A 334 -2.50 -23.08 11.16
N THR A 335 -2.00 -24.06 10.41
CA THR A 335 -0.78 -24.80 10.71
C THR A 335 0.18 -24.66 9.54
N LYS A 336 1.43 -24.27 9.79
CA LYS A 336 2.44 -24.01 8.74
C LYS A 336 3.50 -25.11 8.71
N ASN A 337 4.01 -25.43 7.52
CA ASN A 337 5.14 -26.36 7.30
C ASN A 337 4.96 -27.75 7.93
N GLN A 338 3.72 -28.24 8.01
CA GLN A 338 3.38 -29.57 8.53
C GLN A 338 2.34 -30.23 7.63
N ASN A 339 2.33 -31.57 7.62
CA ASN A 339 1.37 -32.37 6.86
C ASN A 339 0.15 -32.81 7.69
N SER A 340 0.07 -32.39 8.95
CA SER A 340 -1.06 -32.67 9.83
C SER A 340 -1.40 -31.47 10.70
N THR A 341 -2.62 -31.45 11.23
CA THR A 341 -3.10 -30.43 12.16
C THR A 341 -4.00 -31.05 13.22
N ASP A 342 -3.92 -30.55 14.44
CA ASP A 342 -4.83 -30.94 15.52
C ASP A 342 -6.20 -30.26 15.32
N ILE A 343 -7.27 -31.06 15.30
CA ILE A 343 -8.67 -30.63 15.19
C ILE A 343 -9.49 -31.06 16.42
N SER A 344 -8.85 -31.55 17.49
CA SER A 344 -9.49 -32.08 18.70
C SER A 344 -10.43 -31.08 19.37
N ALA A 345 -10.08 -29.79 19.37
CA ALA A 345 -10.86 -28.71 19.97
C ALA A 345 -12.12 -28.32 19.16
N LEU A 346 -12.23 -28.72 17.89
CA LEU A 346 -13.40 -28.37 17.08
C LEU A 346 -14.66 -29.15 17.53
N PRO A 347 -15.85 -28.56 17.57
CA PRO A 347 -17.07 -29.35 17.76
C PRO A 347 -17.32 -30.31 16.59
N ASN A 348 -18.25 -31.25 16.76
CA ASN A 348 -18.72 -32.09 15.67
C ASN A 348 -19.44 -31.22 14.64
N GLY A 349 -19.11 -31.38 13.36
CA GLY A 349 -19.60 -30.46 12.34
C GLY A 349 -18.94 -30.62 10.98
N ILE A 350 -19.37 -29.74 10.07
CA ILE A 350 -18.83 -29.63 8.71
C ILE A 350 -17.81 -28.49 8.68
N TYR A 351 -16.69 -28.72 8.02
CA TYR A 351 -15.59 -27.75 7.90
C TYR A 351 -15.03 -27.74 6.48
N LEU A 352 -14.40 -26.62 6.12
CA LEU A 352 -13.63 -26.48 4.90
C LEU A 352 -12.14 -26.57 5.24
N LEU A 353 -11.43 -27.43 4.54
CA LEU A 353 -9.97 -27.59 4.64
C LEU A 353 -9.33 -26.92 3.42
N LYS A 354 -8.37 -26.02 3.64
CA LYS A 354 -7.50 -25.44 2.61
C LYS A 354 -6.07 -25.91 2.87
N VAL A 355 -5.42 -26.49 1.86
CA VAL A 355 -4.01 -26.87 1.91
C VAL A 355 -3.28 -26.07 0.84
N THR A 356 -2.17 -25.43 1.19
CA THR A 356 -1.30 -24.73 0.24
C THR A 356 0.07 -25.39 0.25
N ASP A 357 0.59 -25.79 -0.91
CA ASP A 357 1.96 -26.29 -1.03
C ASP A 357 2.99 -25.16 -1.17
N LYS A 358 4.28 -25.50 -1.20
CA LYS A 358 5.37 -24.53 -1.34
C LYS A 358 5.40 -23.81 -2.69
N ASP A 359 4.78 -24.39 -3.72
CA ASP A 359 4.65 -23.79 -5.04
C ASP A 359 3.40 -22.90 -5.15
N ASN A 360 2.78 -22.56 -4.01
CA ASN A 360 1.56 -21.75 -3.89
C ASN A 360 0.33 -22.34 -4.56
N LYS A 361 0.31 -23.66 -4.81
CA LYS A 361 -0.87 -24.35 -5.28
C LYS A 361 -1.78 -24.65 -4.10
N THR A 362 -3.07 -24.33 -4.28
CA THR A 362 -4.10 -24.47 -3.25
C THR A 362 -5.04 -25.63 -3.57
N PHE A 363 -5.36 -26.41 -2.55
CA PHE A 363 -6.31 -27.52 -2.58
C PHE A 363 -7.39 -27.28 -1.52
N VAL A 364 -8.66 -27.53 -1.84
CA VAL A 364 -9.76 -27.34 -0.91
C VAL A 364 -10.66 -28.57 -0.86
N GLN A 365 -11.02 -29.01 0.33
CA GLN A 365 -11.96 -30.12 0.53
C GLN A 365 -12.85 -29.89 1.75
N LYS A 366 -14.12 -30.30 1.64
CA LYS A 366 -15.01 -30.40 2.78
C LYS A 366 -14.68 -31.66 3.59
N PHE A 367 -14.61 -31.56 4.91
CA PHE A 367 -14.60 -32.73 5.78
C PHE A 367 -15.67 -32.63 6.88
N ILE A 368 -16.00 -33.78 7.46
CA ILE A 368 -16.95 -33.89 8.57
C ILE A 368 -16.18 -34.40 9.78
N LYS A 369 -16.15 -33.62 10.86
CA LYS A 369 -15.68 -34.09 12.16
C LYS A 369 -16.83 -34.78 12.88
N LYS A 370 -16.63 -36.06 13.20
CA LYS A 370 -17.60 -36.91 13.91
C LYS A 370 -17.26 -37.04 15.39
#